data_AF-A0A534U379-F1
#
_entry.id   AF-A0A534U379-F1
#
_cell.length_a   1.000
_cell.length_b   1.000
_cell.length_c   1.000
_cell.angle_alpha   90.00
_cell.angle_beta   90.00
_cell.angle_gamma   90.00
#
_symmetry.space_group_name_H-M   'P 1'
#
loop_
_entity.id
_entity.type
_entity.pdbx_description
1 polymer ?
#
loop_
_entity_poly.entity_id
_entity_poly.type
_entity_poly.pdbx_seq_one_letter_code
_entity_poly.pdbx_strand_id
1 'polypeptide(L)'
;MDDAGFPKILSCPADSALLRFSRLLEDSMDGFPFLIGQHPLIQKIQVLIKKVSSTDATVLVMGESGTGKELVARAIHALSTRGDRPFIPVNCGAIPAELLESEIFGHERGAFTGAIGARAGMFQLANGGTIFLDEVGEMSPPLQVKLLRVLQDREIRPVGADRTMKVDVRVIAATNKDLQHEVDRNAFREDLFYRLQVIPIIMPPLRERRSDIPLLVEHFLEKHNRKKPERTVQITEEAMVHLWEYDWPGNVRELENLLERMVILSEDAAIRVETLPSNIRSFISEKRIPKPSLTASGLDLNSAVEEFENRLIEEALRRTKGNKQAAARLLGLKRTTLVAKLRRRKAVPGTVQPSQNYLL
;
A
#
# COMPACT_ATOMS: atom_id res chain seq x y z
N MET A 1 25.58 -30.22 43.30
CA MET A 1 25.02 -29.77 44.59
C MET A 1 25.26 -28.27 44.66
N ASP A 2 24.75 -27.48 43.71
CA ASP A 2 23.33 -27.15 43.46
C ASP A 2 22.80 -26.42 44.71
N ASP A 3 22.28 -25.20 44.67
CA ASP A 3 21.48 -24.54 43.65
C ASP A 3 21.54 -23.02 43.91
N ALA A 4 21.75 -22.20 42.88
CA ALA A 4 21.71 -20.74 42.99
C ALA A 4 20.59 -20.19 42.08
N GLY A 5 19.74 -19.36 42.68
CA GLY A 5 18.43 -18.95 42.17
C GLY A 5 18.42 -18.25 40.81
N PHE A 6 17.43 -18.64 40.00
CA PHE A 6 16.92 -17.85 38.88
C PHE A 6 15.68 -17.05 39.32
N PRO A 7 15.57 -15.75 39.01
CA PRO A 7 14.35 -15.00 39.27
C PRO A 7 13.25 -15.36 38.26
N LYS A 8 12.04 -15.62 38.78
CA LYS A 8 10.79 -15.81 38.02
C LYS A 8 10.53 -14.57 37.16
N ILE A 9 10.60 -14.73 35.84
CA ILE A 9 10.13 -13.73 34.89
C ILE A 9 8.60 -13.75 34.91
N LEU A 10 8.03 -12.59 35.17
CA LEU A 10 6.61 -12.26 35.16
C LEU A 10 5.93 -12.76 33.87
N SER A 11 4.91 -13.59 34.05
CA SER A 11 3.95 -13.96 33.01
C SER A 11 3.08 -12.74 32.67
N CYS A 12 3.33 -12.16 31.50
CA CYS A 12 2.51 -11.10 30.88
C CYS A 12 1.48 -11.76 29.93
N PRO A 13 0.24 -11.25 29.79
CA PRO A 13 -0.89 -12.03 29.30
C PRO A 13 -0.96 -12.05 27.76
N ALA A 14 -0.22 -12.96 27.14
CA ALA A 14 -0.34 -13.26 25.69
C ALA A 14 -1.66 -13.99 25.34
N ASP A 15 -2.35 -14.58 26.31
CA ASP A 15 -3.55 -15.39 26.07
C ASP A 15 -4.79 -14.59 25.66
N SER A 16 -4.87 -13.31 26.00
CA SER A 16 -6.08 -12.50 25.72
C SER A 16 -6.20 -12.05 24.26
N ALA A 17 -5.08 -11.93 23.54
CA ALA A 17 -5.06 -11.53 22.14
C ALA A 17 -5.36 -12.73 21.22
N LEU A 18 -4.77 -13.90 21.51
CA LEU A 18 -5.00 -15.14 20.75
C LEU A 18 -6.45 -15.62 20.87
N LEU A 19 -7.07 -15.51 22.06
CA LEU A 19 -8.49 -15.84 22.26
C LEU A 19 -9.43 -14.87 21.52
N ARG A 20 -9.05 -13.60 21.34
CA ARG A 20 -9.82 -12.65 20.50
C ARG A 20 -9.66 -12.93 19.00
N PHE A 21 -8.50 -13.41 18.58
CA PHE A 21 -8.24 -13.83 17.20
C PHE A 21 -8.98 -15.14 16.85
N SER A 22 -9.00 -16.10 17.77
CA SER A 22 -9.74 -17.36 17.61
C SER A 22 -11.26 -17.14 17.54
N ARG A 23 -11.81 -16.23 18.35
CA ARG A 23 -13.26 -15.94 18.34
C ARG A 23 -13.73 -15.17 17.09
N LEU A 24 -12.83 -14.46 16.40
CA LEU A 24 -13.11 -13.84 15.09
C LEU A 24 -13.13 -14.85 13.93
N LEU A 25 -12.58 -16.05 14.13
CA LEU A 25 -12.61 -17.13 13.13
C LEU A 25 -13.91 -17.93 13.16
N GLU A 26 -14.63 -17.95 14.29
CA GLU A 26 -15.85 -18.76 14.46
C GLU A 26 -17.13 -18.08 13.94
N ASP A 27 -17.15 -16.75 13.81
CA ASP A 27 -18.36 -15.99 13.42
C ASP A 27 -18.53 -15.77 11.91
N SER A 28 -17.57 -16.18 11.06
CA SER A 28 -17.69 -16.02 9.60
C SER A 28 -17.88 -17.36 8.90
N MET A 29 -19.13 -17.77 8.74
CA MET A 29 -19.52 -18.77 7.74
C MET A 29 -19.06 -18.26 6.34
N ASP A 30 -18.12 -18.99 5.73
CA ASP A 30 -17.62 -18.86 4.34
C ASP A 30 -16.73 -17.67 3.91
N GLY A 31 -16.20 -16.86 4.84
CA GLY A 31 -15.33 -15.70 4.50
C GLY A 31 -13.87 -15.84 4.94
N PHE A 32 -12.90 -15.48 4.09
CA PHE A 32 -11.53 -15.24 4.56
C PHE A 32 -11.55 -14.10 5.60
N PRO A 33 -11.00 -14.27 6.82
CA PRO A 33 -11.07 -13.26 7.86
C PRO A 33 -10.31 -11.96 7.54
N PHE A 34 -9.43 -11.98 6.54
CA PHE A 34 -8.38 -10.98 6.38
C PHE A 34 -8.56 -10.06 5.17
N LEU A 35 -9.26 -10.47 4.11
CA LEU A 35 -9.32 -9.71 2.86
C LEU A 35 -10.75 -9.55 2.36
N ILE A 36 -11.32 -8.39 2.64
CA ILE A 36 -12.69 -8.01 2.24
C ILE A 36 -12.70 -7.58 0.78
N GLY A 37 -13.62 -8.16 0.01
CA GLY A 37 -13.85 -7.82 -1.39
C GLY A 37 -14.45 -8.98 -2.17
N GLN A 38 -15.30 -8.65 -3.13
CA GLN A 38 -15.92 -9.59 -4.08
C GLN A 38 -15.47 -9.33 -5.52
N HIS A 39 -14.69 -8.27 -5.77
CA HIS A 39 -14.18 -7.97 -7.09
C HIS A 39 -13.33 -9.13 -7.64
N PRO A 40 -13.44 -9.47 -8.94
CA PRO A 40 -12.72 -10.61 -9.52
C PRO A 40 -11.20 -10.59 -9.31
N LEU A 41 -10.59 -9.41 -9.22
CA LEU A 41 -9.16 -9.29 -8.91
C LEU A 41 -8.83 -9.78 -7.50
N ILE A 42 -9.68 -9.47 -6.51
CA ILE A 42 -9.51 -9.92 -5.13
C ILE A 42 -9.81 -11.41 -4.98
N GLN A 43 -10.83 -11.92 -5.68
CA GLN A 43 -11.10 -13.36 -5.71
C GLN A 43 -9.93 -14.17 -6.29
N LYS A 44 -9.29 -13.67 -7.37
CA LYS A 44 -8.08 -14.29 -7.92
C LYS A 44 -6.94 -14.34 -6.89
N ILE A 45 -6.74 -13.26 -6.14
CA ILE A 45 -5.73 -13.18 -5.08
C ILE A 45 -6.06 -14.16 -3.95
N GLN A 46 -7.32 -14.26 -3.51
CA GLN A 46 -7.76 -15.22 -2.51
C GLN A 46 -7.48 -16.68 -2.94
N VAL A 47 -7.76 -17.02 -4.21
CA VAL A 47 -7.45 -18.35 -4.76
C VAL A 47 -5.94 -18.61 -4.76
N LEU A 48 -5.13 -17.60 -5.11
CA LEU A 48 -3.67 -17.71 -5.08
C LEU A 48 -3.15 -17.89 -3.66
N ILE A 49 -3.66 -17.13 -2.68
CA ILE A 49 -3.33 -17.28 -1.26
C ILE A 49 -3.56 -18.73 -0.81
N LYS A 50 -4.73 -19.33 -1.09
CA LYS A 50 -5.01 -20.74 -0.75
C LYS A 50 -3.98 -21.70 -1.31
N LYS A 51 -3.61 -21.55 -2.59
CA LYS A 51 -2.63 -22.42 -3.26
C LYS A 51 -1.22 -22.29 -2.70
N VAL A 52 -0.83 -21.07 -2.33
CA VAL A 52 0.54 -20.76 -1.90
C VAL A 52 0.73 -21.03 -0.41
N SER A 53 -0.34 -21.02 0.38
CA SER A 53 -0.25 -21.22 1.83
C SER A 53 0.30 -22.60 2.19
N SER A 54 0.05 -23.64 1.38
CA SER A 54 0.54 -25.00 1.60
C SER A 54 2.02 -25.23 1.23
N THR A 55 2.73 -24.22 0.75
CA THR A 55 4.16 -24.33 0.37
C THR A 55 5.03 -23.43 1.25
N ASP A 56 6.33 -23.74 1.33
CA ASP A 56 7.33 -22.89 1.99
C ASP A 56 7.99 -21.89 1.02
N ALA A 57 7.41 -21.69 -0.17
CA ALA A 57 7.95 -20.77 -1.16
C ALA A 57 7.89 -19.31 -0.68
N THR A 58 8.91 -18.53 -1.04
CA THR A 58 8.96 -17.09 -0.81
C THR A 58 7.86 -16.40 -1.61
N VAL A 59 7.11 -15.52 -0.95
CA VAL A 59 6.03 -14.75 -1.59
C VAL A 59 6.41 -13.28 -1.59
N LEU A 60 6.27 -12.62 -2.75
CA LEU A 60 6.47 -11.18 -2.88
C LEU A 60 5.13 -10.50 -3.17
N VAL A 61 4.64 -9.71 -2.21
CA VAL A 61 3.40 -8.94 -2.32
C VAL A 61 3.71 -7.52 -2.79
N MET A 62 3.34 -7.20 -4.02
CA MET A 62 3.58 -5.91 -4.64
C MET A 62 2.30 -5.08 -4.67
N GLY A 63 2.41 -3.77 -4.50
CA GLY A 63 1.28 -2.86 -4.70
C GLY A 63 1.39 -1.60 -3.86
N GLU A 64 0.51 -0.64 -4.15
CA GLU A 64 0.51 0.66 -3.49
C GLU A 64 0.36 0.57 -1.96
N SER A 65 0.77 1.63 -1.26
CA SER A 65 0.57 1.71 0.19
C SER A 65 -0.93 1.74 0.51
N GLY A 66 -1.31 1.09 1.62
CA GLY A 66 -2.70 1.04 2.07
C GLY A 66 -3.61 0.06 1.33
N THR A 67 -3.09 -0.80 0.44
CA THR A 67 -3.88 -1.81 -0.29
C THR A 67 -4.21 -3.08 0.50
N GLY A 68 -3.55 -3.30 1.65
CA GLY A 68 -3.74 -4.48 2.50
C GLY A 68 -2.67 -5.57 2.35
N LYS A 69 -1.43 -5.23 1.97
CA LYS A 69 -0.33 -6.20 1.80
C LYS A 69 -0.04 -7.04 3.06
N GLU A 70 -0.08 -6.43 4.23
CA GLU A 70 0.09 -7.15 5.51
C GLU A 70 -1.04 -8.16 5.75
N LEU A 71 -2.29 -7.82 5.39
CA LEU A 71 -3.43 -8.73 5.51
C LEU A 71 -3.26 -9.97 4.64
N VAL A 72 -2.70 -9.80 3.43
CA VAL A 72 -2.35 -10.93 2.56
C VAL A 72 -1.27 -11.80 3.22
N ALA A 73 -0.23 -11.21 3.78
CA ALA A 73 0.83 -11.96 4.46
C ALA A 73 0.30 -12.75 5.67
N ARG A 74 -0.57 -12.13 6.48
CA ARG A 74 -1.25 -12.78 7.61
C ARG A 74 -2.15 -13.91 7.15
N ALA A 75 -2.90 -13.72 6.06
CA ALA A 75 -3.76 -14.76 5.49
C ALA A 75 -2.94 -15.98 5.00
N ILE A 76 -1.83 -15.74 4.32
CA ILE A 76 -0.91 -16.81 3.86
C ILE A 76 -0.35 -17.58 5.05
N HIS A 77 0.09 -16.87 6.08
CA HIS A 77 0.61 -17.50 7.29
C HIS A 77 -0.45 -18.34 8.01
N ALA A 78 -1.63 -17.75 8.28
CA ALA A 78 -2.71 -18.42 9.01
C ALA A 78 -3.21 -19.69 8.31
N LEU A 79 -3.19 -19.72 6.97
CA LEU A 79 -3.60 -20.89 6.17
C LEU A 79 -2.46 -21.88 5.88
N SER A 80 -1.25 -21.62 6.38
CA SER A 80 -0.08 -22.46 6.13
C SER A 80 0.08 -23.58 7.14
N THR A 81 0.98 -24.52 6.85
CA THR A 81 1.45 -25.54 7.81
C THR A 81 2.11 -24.93 9.06
N ARG A 82 2.43 -23.64 9.02
CA ARG A 82 3.04 -22.87 10.11
C ARG A 82 2.04 -21.90 10.77
N GLY A 83 0.73 -22.04 10.55
CA GLY A 83 -0.29 -21.09 11.05
C GLY A 83 -0.34 -20.94 12.57
N ASP A 84 0.04 -21.99 13.32
CA ASP A 84 0.13 -21.95 14.79
C ASP A 84 1.53 -21.53 15.30
N ARG A 85 2.45 -21.19 14.39
CA ARG A 85 3.84 -20.79 14.71
C ARG A 85 3.97 -19.26 14.73
N PRO A 86 5.10 -18.71 15.23
CA PRO A 86 5.27 -17.26 15.27
C PRO A 86 5.17 -16.61 13.88
N PHE A 87 4.44 -15.50 13.81
CA PHE A 87 4.42 -14.55 12.70
C PHE A 87 5.10 -13.26 13.14
N ILE A 88 6.27 -12.95 12.59
CA ILE A 88 7.07 -11.78 12.96
C ILE A 88 7.02 -10.74 11.83
N PRO A 89 6.21 -9.67 11.95
CA PRO A 89 6.21 -8.57 10.99
C PRO A 89 7.35 -7.58 11.27
N VAL A 90 8.04 -7.16 10.22
CA VAL A 90 9.13 -6.17 10.26
C VAL A 90 8.89 -5.16 9.15
N ASN A 91 8.77 -3.89 9.50
CA ASN A 91 8.72 -2.80 8.53
C ASN A 91 10.12 -2.23 8.34
N CYS A 92 10.68 -2.39 7.14
CA CYS A 92 12.05 -2.00 6.83
C CYS A 92 12.22 -0.49 6.62
N GLY A 93 11.15 0.25 6.31
CA GLY A 93 11.16 1.71 6.16
C GLY A 93 10.96 2.47 7.48
N ALA A 94 10.39 1.83 8.50
CA ALA A 94 10.08 2.47 9.79
C ALA A 94 11.28 2.50 10.76
N ILE A 95 12.26 1.62 10.59
CA ILE A 95 13.42 1.51 11.48
C ILE A 95 14.63 2.18 10.82
N PRO A 96 15.37 3.05 11.53
CA PRO A 96 16.61 3.62 11.01
C PRO A 96 17.58 2.54 10.51
N ALA A 97 18.21 2.77 9.36
CA ALA A 97 19.07 1.78 8.70
C ALA A 97 20.19 1.23 9.61
N GLU A 98 20.72 2.08 10.49
CA GLU A 98 21.76 1.72 11.46
C GLU A 98 21.29 0.70 12.51
N LEU A 99 20.01 0.74 12.88
CA LEU A 99 19.42 -0.17 13.88
C LEU A 99 18.77 -1.39 13.24
N LEU A 100 18.32 -1.27 11.98
CA LEU A 100 17.60 -2.31 11.26
C LEU A 100 18.40 -3.62 11.18
N GLU A 101 19.72 -3.53 10.98
CA GLU A 101 20.60 -4.70 10.96
C GLU A 101 20.57 -5.48 12.28
N SER A 102 20.72 -4.77 13.39
CA SER A 102 20.76 -5.32 14.74
C SER A 102 19.39 -5.87 15.16
N GLU A 103 18.29 -5.22 14.79
CA GLU A 103 16.94 -5.72 15.06
C GLU A 103 16.62 -6.97 14.23
N ILE A 104 16.96 -7.01 12.93
CA ILE A 104 16.65 -8.15 12.06
C ILE A 104 17.50 -9.38 12.40
N PHE A 105 18.82 -9.21 12.54
CA PHE A 105 19.76 -10.33 12.67
C PHE A 105 20.20 -10.61 14.12
N GLY A 106 19.98 -9.66 15.03
CA GLY A 106 20.46 -9.71 16.40
C GLY A 106 21.90 -9.23 16.51
N HIS A 107 22.38 -9.11 17.75
CA HIS A 107 23.76 -8.73 18.03
C HIS A 107 24.32 -9.44 19.27
N GLU A 108 25.63 -9.62 19.29
CA GLU A 108 26.36 -10.04 20.49
C GLU A 108 26.73 -8.84 21.36
N ARG A 109 27.04 -9.12 22.63
CA ARG A 109 27.51 -8.10 23.57
C ARG A 109 28.78 -7.45 23.03
N GLY A 110 28.82 -6.11 23.02
CA GLY A 110 29.97 -5.34 22.54
C GLY A 110 30.05 -5.16 21.01
N ALA A 111 29.01 -5.55 20.25
CA ALA A 111 29.01 -5.39 18.79
C ALA A 111 29.08 -3.94 18.30
N PHE A 112 28.58 -2.98 19.08
CA PHE A 112 28.66 -1.54 18.83
C PHE A 112 28.56 -0.75 20.14
N THR A 113 28.82 0.55 20.10
CA THR A 113 28.68 1.45 21.26
C THR A 113 27.22 1.48 21.73
N GLY A 114 26.93 0.88 22.89
CA GLY A 114 25.57 0.71 23.42
C GLY A 114 25.08 -0.73 23.48
N ALA A 115 25.81 -1.70 22.91
CA ALA A 115 25.51 -3.13 22.99
C ALA A 115 25.90 -3.72 24.36
N ILE A 116 25.17 -3.33 25.41
CA ILE A 116 25.43 -3.74 26.81
C ILE A 116 25.22 -5.26 27.00
N GLY A 117 24.27 -5.85 26.28
CA GLY A 117 23.97 -7.27 26.28
C GLY A 117 23.76 -7.81 24.87
N ALA A 118 23.68 -9.14 24.73
CA ALA A 118 23.29 -9.76 23.47
C ALA A 118 21.77 -9.72 23.31
N ARG A 119 21.29 -9.56 22.07
CA ARG A 119 19.85 -9.56 21.76
C ARG A 119 19.57 -10.42 20.53
N ALA A 120 18.57 -11.30 20.66
CA ALA A 120 18.08 -12.10 19.54
C ALA A 120 17.42 -11.22 18.48
N GLY A 121 17.72 -11.48 17.20
CA GLY A 121 17.12 -10.79 16.08
C GLY A 121 15.75 -11.35 15.68
N MET A 122 15.01 -10.61 14.87
CA MET A 122 13.68 -11.02 14.38
C MET A 122 13.71 -12.36 13.62
N PHE A 123 14.77 -12.67 12.86
CA PHE A 123 14.89 -13.98 12.21
C PHE A 123 15.04 -15.14 13.22
N GLN A 124 15.68 -14.89 14.36
CA GLN A 124 15.79 -15.89 15.43
C GLN A 124 14.44 -16.11 16.10
N LEU A 125 13.70 -15.04 16.36
CA LEU A 125 12.36 -15.09 16.93
C LEU A 125 11.34 -15.75 15.98
N ALA A 126 11.55 -15.64 14.66
CA ALA A 126 10.71 -16.25 13.64
C ALA A 126 11.06 -17.72 13.34
N ASN A 127 12.06 -18.30 14.00
CA ASN A 127 12.54 -19.65 13.70
C ASN A 127 11.42 -20.70 13.86
N GLY A 128 11.24 -21.56 12.85
CA GLY A 128 10.12 -22.51 12.74
C GLY A 128 8.78 -21.86 12.34
N GLY A 129 8.74 -20.54 12.17
CA GLY A 129 7.55 -19.76 11.85
C GLY A 129 7.67 -19.03 10.51
N THR A 130 7.10 -17.82 10.46
CA THR A 130 7.08 -16.95 9.27
C THR A 130 7.55 -15.55 9.64
N ILE A 131 8.40 -14.95 8.81
CA ILE A 131 8.75 -13.54 8.89
C ILE A 131 8.09 -12.79 7.73
N PHE A 132 7.50 -11.63 8.04
CA PHE A 132 6.95 -10.72 7.04
C PHE A 132 7.82 -9.47 6.97
N LEU A 133 8.39 -9.20 5.80
CA LEU A 133 9.26 -8.04 5.54
C LEU A 133 8.48 -7.01 4.71
N ASP A 134 7.91 -5.99 5.35
CA ASP A 134 7.27 -4.89 4.64
C ASP A 134 8.30 -3.86 4.18
N GLU A 135 8.02 -3.23 3.05
CA GLU A 135 8.89 -2.24 2.39
C GLU A 135 10.32 -2.75 2.13
N VAL A 136 10.47 -3.99 1.64
CA VAL A 136 11.78 -4.61 1.37
C VAL A 136 12.64 -3.79 0.38
N GLY A 137 12.01 -2.98 -0.48
CA GLY A 137 12.69 -2.05 -1.39
C GLY A 137 13.35 -0.83 -0.72
N GLU A 138 13.20 -0.67 0.60
CA GLU A 138 13.93 0.34 1.39
C GLU A 138 15.20 -0.22 2.07
N MET A 139 15.48 -1.52 1.93
CA MET A 139 16.67 -2.11 2.53
C MET A 139 17.97 -1.58 1.93
N SER A 140 18.93 -1.26 2.80
CA SER A 140 20.28 -0.87 2.37
C SER A 140 21.01 -2.04 1.67
N PRO A 141 21.97 -1.76 0.77
CA PRO A 141 22.71 -2.82 0.06
C PRO A 141 23.38 -3.87 0.98
N PRO A 142 23.97 -3.51 2.13
CA PRO A 142 24.51 -4.51 3.06
C PRO A 142 23.44 -5.47 3.62
N LEU A 143 22.24 -4.96 3.91
CA LEU A 143 21.12 -5.78 4.39
C LEU A 143 20.59 -6.71 3.30
N GLN A 144 20.57 -6.25 2.05
CA GLN A 144 20.19 -7.09 0.91
C GLN A 144 21.11 -8.32 0.79
N VAL A 145 22.42 -8.15 0.98
CA VAL A 145 23.39 -9.28 0.98
C VAL A 145 23.11 -10.26 2.13
N LYS A 146 22.79 -9.76 3.33
CA LYS A 146 22.46 -10.64 4.46
C LYS A 146 21.14 -11.37 4.25
N LEU A 147 20.11 -10.70 3.75
CA LEU A 147 18.82 -11.31 3.43
C LEU A 147 18.99 -12.41 2.36
N LEU A 148 19.82 -12.17 1.35
CA LEU A 148 20.13 -13.17 0.34
C LEU A 148 20.70 -14.46 0.95
N ARG A 149 21.62 -14.35 1.91
CA ARG A 149 22.17 -15.52 2.65
C ARG A 149 21.10 -16.27 3.44
N VAL A 150 20.15 -15.55 4.04
CA VAL A 150 19.03 -16.21 4.73
C VAL A 150 18.16 -17.01 3.74
N LEU A 151 17.86 -16.42 2.58
CA LEU A 151 17.02 -17.07 1.57
C LEU A 151 17.71 -18.24 0.88
N GLN A 152 19.04 -18.21 0.73
CA GLN A 152 19.82 -19.24 0.05
C GLN A 152 20.29 -20.35 1.01
N ASP A 153 20.99 -19.97 2.07
CA ASP A 153 21.71 -20.90 2.94
C ASP A 153 20.94 -21.23 4.22
N ARG A 154 19.84 -20.52 4.50
CA ARG A 154 19.08 -20.61 5.75
C ARG A 154 19.94 -20.32 6.98
N GLU A 155 20.89 -19.39 6.82
CA GLU A 155 21.82 -18.99 7.86
C GLU A 155 21.76 -17.49 8.13
N ILE A 156 21.88 -17.13 9.40
CA ILE A 156 22.03 -15.75 9.86
C ILE A 156 23.36 -15.59 10.61
N ARG A 157 23.88 -14.36 10.64
CA ARG A 157 25.03 -13.99 11.45
C ARG A 157 24.68 -12.73 12.24
N PRO A 158 24.54 -12.82 13.58
CA PRO A 158 24.34 -11.64 14.42
C PRO A 158 25.48 -10.63 14.25
N VAL A 159 25.20 -9.36 14.47
CA VAL A 159 26.22 -8.31 14.41
C VAL A 159 27.25 -8.55 15.52
N GLY A 160 28.53 -8.51 15.17
CA GLY A 160 29.64 -8.78 16.08
C GLY A 160 29.92 -10.26 16.34
N ALA A 161 29.07 -11.19 15.89
CA ALA A 161 29.30 -12.62 16.06
C ALA A 161 30.30 -13.15 15.03
N ASP A 162 31.08 -14.17 15.39
CA ASP A 162 31.97 -14.90 14.47
C ASP A 162 31.32 -16.14 13.83
N ARG A 163 30.22 -16.60 14.40
CA ARG A 163 29.55 -17.85 14.00
C ARG A 163 28.22 -17.56 13.30
N THR A 164 27.89 -18.38 12.31
CA THR A 164 26.56 -18.41 11.70
C THR A 164 25.63 -19.33 12.49
N MET A 165 24.33 -19.08 12.38
CA MET A 165 23.28 -19.89 12.98
C MET A 165 22.28 -20.28 11.90
N LYS A 166 21.86 -21.56 11.89
CA LYS A 166 20.80 -22.03 11.00
C LYS A 166 19.43 -21.61 11.51
N VAL A 167 18.57 -21.16 10.60
CA VAL A 167 17.19 -20.77 10.86
C VAL A 167 16.25 -21.36 9.81
N ASP A 168 15.11 -21.89 10.23
CA ASP A 168 14.07 -22.37 9.33
C ASP A 168 12.89 -21.39 9.35
N VAL A 169 12.93 -20.39 8.48
CA VAL A 169 11.94 -19.31 8.45
C VAL A 169 11.33 -19.21 7.06
N ARG A 170 9.99 -19.24 7.00
CA ARG A 170 9.27 -18.88 5.78
C ARG A 170 9.29 -17.36 5.61
N VAL A 171 9.66 -16.87 4.43
CA VAL A 171 9.74 -15.44 4.15
C VAL A 171 8.57 -14.99 3.27
N ILE A 172 7.87 -13.95 3.72
CA ILE A 172 6.92 -13.19 2.91
C ILE A 172 7.43 -11.76 2.86
N ALA A 173 7.63 -11.21 1.66
CA ALA A 173 8.10 -9.84 1.48
C ALA A 173 7.00 -8.98 0.85
N ALA A 174 7.02 -7.68 1.12
CA ALA A 174 6.14 -6.71 0.50
C ALA A 174 6.87 -5.45 0.07
N THR A 175 6.37 -4.80 -0.98
CA THR A 175 6.92 -3.54 -1.49
C THR A 175 5.86 -2.75 -2.25
N ASN A 176 6.01 -1.43 -2.25
CA ASN A 176 5.30 -0.48 -3.12
C ASN A 176 6.17 0.05 -4.27
N LYS A 177 7.48 -0.23 -4.26
CA LYS A 177 8.40 0.14 -5.34
C LYS A 177 8.39 -0.90 -6.44
N ASP A 178 8.69 -0.45 -7.66
CA ASP A 178 9.05 -1.33 -8.77
C ASP A 178 10.49 -1.84 -8.56
N LEU A 179 10.63 -3.05 -8.01
CA LEU A 179 11.94 -3.63 -7.74
C LEU A 179 12.76 -3.85 -9.02
N GLN A 180 12.13 -4.09 -10.18
CA GLN A 180 12.85 -4.24 -11.43
C GLN A 180 13.55 -2.93 -11.81
N HIS A 181 12.83 -1.82 -11.69
CA HIS A 181 13.40 -0.49 -11.92
C HIS A 181 14.50 -0.14 -10.88
N GLU A 182 14.37 -0.59 -9.63
CA GLU A 182 15.42 -0.41 -8.61
C GLU A 182 16.67 -1.26 -8.89
N VAL A 183 16.50 -2.44 -9.51
CA VAL A 183 17.61 -3.26 -10.02
C VAL A 183 18.33 -2.54 -11.16
N ASP A 184 17.60 -2.01 -12.14
CA ASP A 184 18.17 -1.27 -13.27
C ASP A 184 18.99 -0.05 -12.83
N ARG A 185 18.67 0.52 -11.66
CA ARG A 185 19.36 1.66 -11.05
C ARG A 185 20.45 1.28 -10.05
N ASN A 186 20.77 0.00 -9.90
CA ASN A 186 21.73 -0.54 -8.91
C ASN A 186 21.38 -0.22 -7.44
N ALA A 187 20.12 0.11 -7.14
CA ALA A 187 19.65 0.34 -5.78
C ALA A 187 19.20 -0.96 -5.10
N PHE A 188 18.82 -1.96 -5.91
CA PHE A 188 18.44 -3.29 -5.45
C PHE A 188 19.24 -4.37 -6.18
N ARG A 189 19.67 -5.42 -5.49
CA ARG A 189 20.45 -6.48 -6.13
C ARG A 189 19.57 -7.43 -6.95
N GLU A 190 20.02 -7.71 -8.16
CA GLU A 190 19.36 -8.63 -9.09
C GLU A 190 19.22 -10.06 -8.52
N ASP A 191 20.26 -10.57 -7.85
CA ASP A 191 20.28 -11.90 -7.24
C ASP A 191 19.21 -12.07 -6.14
N LEU A 192 19.02 -11.04 -5.31
CA LEU A 192 17.98 -11.00 -4.29
C LEU A 192 16.59 -10.86 -4.89
N PHE A 193 16.44 -10.03 -5.94
CA PHE A 193 15.15 -9.84 -6.62
C PHE A 193 14.57 -11.17 -7.10
N TYR A 194 15.36 -11.98 -7.82
CA TYR A 194 14.89 -13.29 -8.30
C TYR A 194 14.61 -14.29 -7.18
N ARG A 195 15.28 -14.19 -6.02
CA ARG A 195 15.00 -15.03 -4.84
C ARG A 195 13.75 -14.61 -4.08
N LEU A 196 13.36 -13.34 -4.16
CA LEU A 196 12.11 -12.83 -3.58
C LEU A 196 10.91 -13.08 -4.52
N GLN A 197 11.09 -12.89 -5.82
CA GLN A 197 10.02 -12.97 -6.82
C GLN A 197 9.66 -14.40 -7.24
N VAL A 198 9.73 -15.37 -6.33
CA VAL A 198 9.33 -16.76 -6.62
C VAL A 198 7.84 -16.85 -6.87
N ILE A 199 7.04 -16.21 -6.01
CA ILE A 199 5.58 -16.13 -6.17
C ILE A 199 5.14 -14.67 -6.01
N PRO A 200 4.95 -13.93 -7.11
CA PRO A 200 4.47 -12.56 -7.06
C PRO A 200 2.95 -12.50 -6.84
N ILE A 201 2.50 -11.65 -5.91
CA ILE A 201 1.10 -11.29 -5.71
C ILE A 201 0.97 -9.78 -5.89
N ILE A 202 0.20 -9.34 -6.87
CA ILE A 202 0.00 -7.91 -7.15
C ILE A 202 -1.33 -7.47 -6.54
N MET A 203 -1.26 -6.56 -5.57
CA MET A 203 -2.42 -5.95 -4.93
C MET A 203 -2.96 -4.80 -5.77
N PRO A 204 -4.22 -4.87 -6.24
CA PRO A 204 -4.81 -3.81 -7.03
C PRO A 204 -5.12 -2.60 -6.13
N PRO A 205 -4.87 -1.37 -6.62
CA PRO A 205 -5.33 -0.17 -5.94
C PRO A 205 -6.86 -0.13 -5.88
N LEU A 206 -7.42 0.56 -4.90
CA LEU A 206 -8.87 0.58 -4.63
C LEU A 206 -9.67 1.12 -5.83
N ARG A 207 -9.12 2.08 -6.58
CA ARG A 207 -9.71 2.59 -7.84
C ARG A 207 -9.90 1.54 -8.94
N GLU A 208 -9.12 0.46 -8.94
CA GLU A 208 -9.28 -0.64 -9.91
C GLU A 208 -10.29 -1.70 -9.46
N ARG A 209 -10.77 -1.60 -8.22
CA ARG A 209 -11.76 -2.51 -7.61
C ARG A 209 -12.88 -1.75 -6.90
N ARG A 210 -13.41 -0.72 -7.55
CA ARG A 210 -14.45 0.16 -6.98
C ARG A 210 -15.69 -0.58 -6.48
N SER A 211 -16.03 -1.72 -7.08
CA SER A 211 -17.13 -2.57 -6.62
C SER A 211 -16.99 -3.07 -5.19
N ASP A 212 -15.77 -3.08 -4.64
CA ASP A 212 -15.53 -3.46 -3.24
C ASP A 212 -15.76 -2.30 -2.26
N ILE A 213 -15.87 -1.05 -2.74
CA ILE A 213 -15.98 0.12 -1.87
C ILE A 213 -17.22 0.05 -0.96
N PRO A 214 -18.44 -0.27 -1.43
CA PRO A 214 -19.60 -0.35 -0.55
C PRO A 214 -19.43 -1.39 0.57
N LEU A 215 -18.89 -2.56 0.23
CA LEU A 215 -18.62 -3.64 1.19
C LEU A 215 -17.57 -3.23 2.23
N LEU A 216 -16.51 -2.55 1.80
CA LEU A 216 -15.50 -2.02 2.72
C LEU A 216 -16.09 -0.94 3.63
N VAL A 217 -16.93 -0.05 3.09
CA VAL A 217 -17.59 1.00 3.86
C VAL A 217 -18.50 0.41 4.93
N GLU A 218 -19.34 -0.55 4.57
CA GLU A 218 -20.22 -1.26 5.50
C GLU A 218 -19.40 -1.91 6.62
N HIS A 219 -18.37 -2.68 6.27
CA HIS A 219 -17.50 -3.34 7.25
C HIS A 219 -16.85 -2.36 8.23
N PHE A 220 -16.28 -1.26 7.74
CA PHE A 220 -15.61 -0.29 8.61
C PHE A 220 -16.63 0.49 9.46
N LEU A 221 -17.78 0.86 8.91
CA LEU A 221 -18.84 1.50 9.70
C LEU A 221 -19.31 0.59 10.83
N GLU A 222 -19.57 -0.69 10.55
CA GLU A 222 -19.92 -1.66 11.59
C GLU A 222 -18.81 -1.76 12.66
N LYS A 223 -17.55 -1.92 12.23
CA LYS A 223 -16.38 -2.02 13.11
C LYS A 223 -16.25 -0.80 14.04
N HIS A 224 -16.42 0.40 13.52
CA HIS A 224 -16.27 1.64 14.30
C HIS A 224 -17.52 1.97 15.13
N ASN A 225 -18.72 1.64 14.64
CA ASN A 225 -19.97 1.77 15.40
C ASN A 225 -20.01 0.84 16.62
N ARG A 226 -19.43 -0.36 16.56
CA ARG A 226 -19.31 -1.26 17.74
C ARG A 226 -18.59 -0.61 18.92
N LYS A 227 -17.69 0.36 18.67
CA LYS A 227 -17.01 1.12 19.74
C LYS A 227 -17.92 2.17 20.40
N LYS A 228 -19.07 2.49 19.81
CA LYS A 228 -20.06 3.47 20.27
C LYS A 228 -21.49 2.88 20.19
N PRO A 229 -21.88 1.98 21.10
CA PRO A 229 -23.16 1.27 21.02
C PRO A 229 -24.40 2.19 21.11
N GLU A 230 -24.25 3.39 21.66
CA GLU A 230 -25.33 4.38 21.80
C GLU A 230 -25.75 5.00 20.47
N ARG A 231 -24.94 4.85 19.40
CA ARG A 231 -25.17 5.54 18.14
C ARG A 231 -24.65 4.75 16.94
N THR A 232 -25.55 4.38 16.05
CA THR A 232 -25.18 3.77 14.76
C THR A 232 -25.10 4.83 13.68
N VAL A 233 -23.88 5.16 13.24
CA VAL A 233 -23.65 6.08 12.13
C VAL A 233 -23.81 5.33 10.81
N GLN A 234 -24.66 5.84 9.92
CA GLN A 234 -24.86 5.31 8.57
C GLN A 234 -24.39 6.29 7.50
N ILE A 235 -24.12 5.79 6.29
CA ILE A 235 -23.77 6.62 5.14
C ILE A 235 -24.99 6.81 4.23
N THR A 236 -25.18 8.03 3.73
CA THR A 236 -26.22 8.32 2.74
C THR A 236 -25.83 7.81 1.35
N GLU A 237 -26.82 7.48 0.52
CA GLU A 237 -26.58 7.04 -0.87
C GLU A 237 -25.79 8.08 -1.68
N GLU A 238 -26.09 9.37 -1.50
CA GLU A 238 -25.38 10.46 -2.16
C GLU A 238 -23.90 10.51 -1.75
N ALA A 239 -23.60 10.39 -0.45
CA ALA A 239 -22.23 10.33 0.04
C ALA A 239 -21.48 9.09 -0.48
N MET A 240 -22.17 7.95 -0.62
CA MET A 240 -21.58 6.72 -1.18
C MET A 240 -21.10 6.93 -2.62
N VAL A 241 -21.84 7.68 -3.45
CA VAL A 241 -21.41 7.99 -4.83
C VAL A 241 -20.08 8.75 -4.84
N HIS A 242 -19.89 9.69 -3.91
CA HIS A 242 -18.62 10.40 -3.75
C HIS A 242 -17.47 9.48 -3.36
N LEU A 243 -17.71 8.54 -2.45
CA LEU A 243 -16.71 7.54 -2.07
C LEU A 243 -16.38 6.59 -3.24
N TRP A 244 -17.37 6.19 -4.04
CA TRP A 244 -17.16 5.30 -5.19
C TRP A 244 -16.29 5.95 -6.28
N GLU A 245 -16.54 7.23 -6.59
CA GLU A 245 -15.85 7.93 -7.68
C GLU A 245 -14.41 8.31 -7.33
N TYR A 246 -14.13 8.57 -6.05
CA TYR A 246 -12.81 8.97 -5.58
C TYR A 246 -11.72 7.96 -5.96
N ASP A 247 -10.51 8.44 -6.29
CA ASP A 247 -9.41 7.59 -6.74
C ASP A 247 -8.65 6.90 -5.59
N TRP A 248 -8.88 7.32 -4.34
CA TRP A 248 -8.30 6.72 -3.13
C TRP A 248 -6.77 6.57 -3.20
N PRO A 249 -5.99 7.67 -3.24
CA PRO A 249 -4.53 7.60 -3.29
C PRO A 249 -3.90 6.86 -2.10
N GLY A 250 -4.53 6.87 -0.92
CA GLY A 250 -4.13 6.07 0.24
C GLY A 250 -4.87 4.74 0.37
N ASN A 251 -5.60 4.32 -0.67
CA ASN A 251 -6.30 3.05 -0.79
C ASN A 251 -7.23 2.76 0.42
N VAL A 252 -7.24 1.51 0.89
CA VAL A 252 -8.13 1.05 1.97
C VAL A 252 -7.80 1.74 3.30
N ARG A 253 -6.53 2.06 3.56
CA ARG A 253 -6.11 2.77 4.78
C ARG A 253 -6.71 4.17 4.85
N GLU A 254 -6.73 4.91 3.74
CA GLU A 254 -7.37 6.22 3.69
C GLU A 254 -8.89 6.12 3.88
N LEU A 255 -9.53 5.12 3.26
CA LEU A 255 -10.96 4.86 3.42
C LEU A 255 -11.32 4.55 4.89
N GLU A 256 -10.57 3.65 5.54
CA GLU A 256 -10.78 3.29 6.95
C GLU A 256 -10.62 4.53 7.85
N ASN A 257 -9.53 5.29 7.69
CA ASN A 257 -9.28 6.50 8.47
C ASN A 257 -10.37 7.56 8.29
N LEU A 258 -10.89 7.70 7.06
CA LEU A 258 -11.99 8.60 6.78
C LEU A 258 -13.25 8.17 7.54
N LEU A 259 -13.64 6.90 7.45
CA LEU A 259 -14.85 6.39 8.07
C LEU A 259 -14.76 6.41 9.59
N GLU A 260 -13.61 6.07 10.18
CA GLU A 260 -13.37 6.23 11.62
C GLU A 260 -13.59 7.68 12.05
N ARG A 261 -12.97 8.63 11.32
CA ARG A 261 -13.13 10.06 11.59
C ARG A 261 -14.59 10.49 11.47
N MET A 262 -15.31 10.04 10.45
CA MET A 262 -16.73 10.38 10.27
C MET A 262 -17.59 9.81 11.41
N VAL A 263 -17.35 8.57 11.86
CA VAL A 263 -18.05 8.00 13.02
C VAL A 263 -17.75 8.77 14.32
N ILE A 264 -16.56 9.35 14.44
CA ILE A 264 -16.19 10.18 15.59
C ILE A 264 -16.91 11.53 15.56
N LEU A 265 -16.92 12.21 14.41
CA LEU A 265 -17.40 13.58 14.24
C LEU A 265 -18.89 13.70 13.92
N SER A 266 -19.57 12.62 13.54
CA SER A 266 -20.99 12.69 13.15
C SER A 266 -21.89 13.00 14.35
N GLU A 267 -22.49 14.18 14.33
CA GLU A 267 -23.48 14.64 15.32
C GLU A 267 -24.91 14.18 15.03
N ASP A 268 -25.19 13.68 13.81
CA ASP A 268 -26.54 13.32 13.32
C ASP A 268 -26.71 11.84 12.94
N ALA A 269 -25.77 10.96 13.29
CA ALA A 269 -25.81 9.53 12.95
C ALA A 269 -25.84 9.24 11.45
N ALA A 270 -25.53 10.24 10.62
CA ALA A 270 -25.55 10.15 9.17
C ALA A 270 -24.33 10.87 8.57
N ILE A 271 -23.61 10.18 7.69
CA ILE A 271 -22.55 10.72 6.86
C ILE A 271 -23.19 11.24 5.58
N ARG A 272 -23.26 12.56 5.46
CA ARG A 272 -23.81 13.27 4.30
C ARG A 272 -22.69 13.87 3.45
N VAL A 273 -23.01 14.26 2.22
CA VAL A 273 -22.04 14.86 1.30
C VAL A 273 -21.36 16.06 1.94
N GLU A 274 -22.07 16.88 2.71
CA GLU A 274 -21.55 18.10 3.36
C GLU A 274 -20.48 17.80 4.42
N THR A 275 -20.54 16.62 5.03
CA THR A 275 -19.60 16.16 6.06
C THR A 275 -18.31 15.59 5.48
N LEU A 276 -18.33 15.23 4.19
CA LEU A 276 -17.16 14.69 3.51
C LEU A 276 -16.06 15.77 3.34
N PRO A 277 -14.78 15.37 3.39
CA PRO A 277 -13.66 16.25 3.08
C PRO A 277 -13.81 16.93 1.71
N SER A 278 -13.33 18.18 1.60
CA SER A 278 -13.40 18.97 0.35
C SER A 278 -12.75 18.27 -0.84
N ASN A 279 -11.62 17.60 -0.64
CA ASN A 279 -10.94 16.82 -1.70
C ASN A 279 -11.81 15.70 -2.28
N ILE A 280 -12.71 15.10 -1.50
CA ILE A 280 -13.61 14.04 -1.96
C ILE A 280 -14.88 14.64 -2.58
N ARG A 281 -15.41 15.73 -1.99
CA ARG A 281 -16.58 16.45 -2.53
C ARG A 281 -16.30 17.04 -3.91
N SER A 282 -15.20 17.75 -4.04
CA SER A 282 -14.80 18.43 -5.29
C SER A 282 -14.36 17.46 -6.39
N PHE A 283 -13.96 16.24 -6.03
CA PHE A 283 -13.46 15.27 -7.01
C PHE A 283 -14.49 14.90 -8.09
N ILE A 284 -15.76 14.75 -7.71
CA ILE A 284 -16.85 14.54 -8.67
C ILE A 284 -17.03 15.77 -9.57
N SER A 285 -16.85 16.98 -9.03
CA SER A 285 -16.98 18.22 -9.81
C SER A 285 -15.85 18.42 -10.81
N GLU A 286 -14.64 17.90 -10.53
CA GLU A 286 -13.48 17.97 -11.42
C GLU A 286 -13.54 16.93 -12.56
N LYS A 287 -14.07 15.73 -12.29
CA LYS A 287 -14.31 14.69 -13.32
C LYS A 287 -15.53 14.99 -14.19
N ARG A 288 -16.52 15.71 -13.67
CA ARG A 288 -17.64 16.21 -14.47
C ARG A 288 -17.13 17.35 -15.34
N ILE A 289 -17.29 17.21 -16.66
CA ILE A 289 -17.29 18.36 -17.56
C ILE A 289 -18.23 19.39 -16.93
N PRO A 290 -17.78 20.65 -16.67
CA PRO A 290 -18.65 21.65 -16.09
C PRO A 290 -19.94 21.66 -16.89
N LYS A 291 -21.09 21.46 -16.24
CA LYS A 291 -22.37 21.65 -16.94
C LYS A 291 -22.34 23.10 -17.44
N PRO A 292 -22.50 23.35 -18.75
CA PRO A 292 -22.49 24.71 -19.24
C PRO A 292 -23.62 25.48 -18.55
N SER A 293 -23.26 26.42 -17.68
CA SER A 293 -24.21 27.29 -16.98
C SER A 293 -24.14 28.67 -17.61
N LEU A 294 -25.25 29.15 -18.15
CA LEU A 294 -25.37 30.52 -18.62
C LEU A 294 -25.53 31.43 -17.39
N THR A 295 -24.65 32.43 -17.26
CA THR A 295 -24.83 33.50 -16.27
C THR A 295 -25.94 34.46 -16.72
N ALA A 296 -26.46 35.30 -15.82
CA ALA A 296 -27.47 36.31 -16.16
C ALA A 296 -27.00 37.31 -17.24
N SER A 297 -25.69 37.45 -17.45
CA SER A 297 -25.07 38.26 -18.49
C SER A 297 -24.80 37.50 -19.81
N GLY A 298 -25.13 36.22 -19.89
CA GLY A 298 -24.80 35.33 -21.01
C GLY A 298 -23.35 34.84 -20.99
N LEU A 299 -23.04 33.91 -21.89
CA LEU A 299 -21.71 33.31 -22.09
C LEU A 299 -21.33 33.45 -23.58
N ASP A 300 -20.14 33.96 -23.88
CA ASP A 300 -19.62 33.89 -25.25
C ASP A 300 -19.18 32.46 -25.56
N LEU A 301 -19.95 31.80 -26.43
CA LEU A 301 -19.73 30.42 -26.84
C LEU A 301 -18.35 30.23 -27.48
N ASN A 302 -17.88 31.21 -28.26
CA ASN A 302 -16.61 31.09 -28.97
C ASN A 302 -15.43 31.01 -28.00
N SER A 303 -15.41 31.92 -27.01
CA SER A 303 -14.40 31.92 -25.95
C SER A 303 -14.42 30.63 -25.11
N ALA A 304 -15.61 30.14 -24.74
CA ALA A 304 -15.73 28.93 -23.92
C ALA A 304 -15.28 27.66 -24.68
N VAL A 305 -15.61 27.56 -25.96
CA VAL A 305 -15.14 26.46 -26.83
C VAL A 305 -13.62 26.55 -27.00
N GLU A 306 -13.08 27.74 -27.23
CA GLU A 306 -11.63 27.94 -27.37
C GLU A 306 -10.87 27.58 -26.09
N GLU A 307 -11.38 27.93 -24.91
CA GLU A 307 -10.79 27.57 -23.63
C GLU A 307 -10.79 26.05 -23.40
N PHE A 308 -11.89 25.37 -23.71
CA PHE A 308 -12.01 23.92 -23.60
C PHE A 308 -11.07 23.20 -24.59
N GLU A 309 -11.02 23.66 -25.84
CA GLU A 309 -10.07 23.16 -26.85
C GLU A 309 -8.61 23.32 -26.38
N ASN A 310 -8.27 24.46 -25.80
CA ASN A 310 -6.91 24.74 -25.31
C ASN A 310 -6.51 23.78 -24.18
N ARG A 311 -7.40 23.53 -23.21
CA ARG A 311 -7.16 22.56 -22.13
C ARG A 311 -6.91 21.15 -22.67
N LEU A 312 -7.68 20.71 -23.67
CA LEU A 312 -7.47 19.40 -24.31
C LEU A 312 -6.13 19.30 -25.05
N ILE A 313 -5.72 20.37 -25.74
CA ILE A 313 -4.44 20.43 -26.46
C ILE A 313 -3.25 20.36 -25.47
N GLU A 314 -3.33 21.08 -24.35
CA GLU A 314 -2.30 21.04 -23.31
C GLU A 314 -2.17 19.66 -22.68
N GLU A 315 -3.31 19.05 -22.34
CA GLU A 315 -3.31 17.72 -21.74
C GLU A 315 -2.72 16.67 -22.67
N ALA A 316 -3.09 16.72 -23.97
CA ALA A 316 -2.53 15.82 -24.97
C ALA A 316 -1.01 16.00 -25.15
N LEU A 317 -0.51 17.24 -25.10
CA LEU A 317 0.92 17.52 -25.17
C LEU A 317 1.67 17.08 -23.91
N ARG A 318 1.05 17.23 -22.73
CA ARG A 318 1.62 16.77 -21.45
C ARG A 318 1.80 15.25 -21.44
N ARG A 319 0.77 14.50 -21.83
CA ARG A 319 0.81 13.03 -21.88
C ARG A 319 1.81 12.49 -22.89
N THR A 320 2.07 13.22 -23.97
CA THR A 320 3.02 12.80 -25.02
C THR A 320 4.39 13.45 -24.90
N LYS A 321 4.69 14.11 -23.76
CA LYS A 321 5.96 14.80 -23.51
C LYS A 321 6.34 15.78 -24.64
N GLY A 322 5.36 16.50 -25.17
CA GLY A 322 5.55 17.50 -26.23
C GLY A 322 5.58 16.92 -27.65
N ASN A 323 5.38 15.62 -27.85
CA ASN A 323 5.30 15.04 -29.19
C ASN A 323 3.97 15.43 -29.88
N LYS A 324 4.06 16.40 -30.78
CA LYS A 324 2.92 16.99 -31.52
C LYS A 324 2.20 15.98 -32.43
N GLN A 325 2.89 14.97 -32.96
CA GLN A 325 2.26 13.97 -33.82
C GLN A 325 1.46 12.96 -32.98
N ALA A 326 2.01 12.53 -31.84
CA ALA A 326 1.31 11.69 -30.89
C ALA A 326 0.13 12.42 -30.24
N ALA A 327 0.29 13.70 -29.89
CA ALA A 327 -0.78 14.52 -29.33
C ALA A 327 -1.93 14.71 -30.33
N ALA A 328 -1.61 14.95 -31.61
CA ALA A 328 -2.63 15.07 -32.65
C ALA A 328 -3.42 13.76 -32.84
N ARG A 329 -2.74 12.60 -32.78
CA ARG A 329 -3.40 11.29 -32.82
C ARG A 329 -4.33 11.06 -31.64
N LEU A 330 -3.91 11.42 -30.42
CA LEU A 330 -4.75 11.32 -29.21
C LEU A 330 -6.02 12.16 -29.30
N LEU A 331 -5.94 13.31 -29.97
CA LEU A 331 -7.08 14.22 -30.15
C LEU A 331 -7.91 13.92 -31.41
N GLY A 332 -7.56 12.89 -32.20
CA GLY A 332 -8.23 12.59 -33.47
C GLY A 332 -8.03 13.66 -34.56
N LEU A 333 -6.98 14.49 -34.44
CA LEU A 333 -6.70 15.59 -35.35
C LEU A 333 -5.55 15.25 -36.32
N LYS A 334 -5.57 15.88 -37.50
CA LYS A 334 -4.37 15.91 -38.36
C LYS A 334 -3.29 16.76 -37.68
N ARG A 335 -2.02 16.35 -37.81
CA ARG A 335 -0.86 17.10 -37.26
C ARG A 335 -0.86 18.57 -37.70
N THR A 336 -1.20 18.84 -38.96
CA THR A 336 -1.29 20.20 -39.53
C THR A 336 -2.33 21.06 -38.81
N THR A 337 -3.48 20.49 -38.46
CA THR A 337 -4.56 21.15 -37.71
C THR A 337 -4.12 21.50 -36.29
N LEU A 338 -3.45 20.58 -35.59
CA LEU A 338 -2.92 20.85 -34.25
C LEU A 338 -1.86 21.97 -34.28
N VAL A 339 -0.96 21.94 -35.26
CA VAL A 339 0.08 22.98 -35.42
C VAL A 339 -0.53 24.35 -35.74
N ALA A 340 -1.58 24.40 -36.57
CA ALA A 340 -2.30 25.63 -36.85
C ALA A 340 -2.98 26.21 -35.59
N LYS A 341 -3.66 25.38 -34.80
CA LYS A 341 -4.26 25.78 -33.51
C LYS A 341 -3.20 26.29 -32.51
N LEU A 342 -2.05 25.62 -32.42
CA LEU A 342 -0.92 26.07 -31.58
C LEU A 342 -0.31 27.40 -32.02
N ARG A 343 -0.29 27.70 -33.33
CA ARG A 343 0.19 29.01 -33.84
C ARG A 343 -0.80 30.12 -33.54
N ARG A 344 -2.10 29.86 -33.69
CA ARG A 344 -3.17 30.81 -33.32
C ARG A 344 -3.09 31.19 -31.85
N ARG A 345 -2.81 30.23 -30.96
CA ARG A 345 -2.56 30.46 -29.53
C ARG A 345 -1.38 31.41 -29.26
N LYS A 346 -0.29 31.32 -30.02
CA LYS A 346 0.89 32.20 -29.85
C LYS A 346 0.68 33.63 -30.37
N ALA A 347 -0.39 33.89 -31.11
CA ALA A 347 -0.69 35.20 -31.68
C ALA A 347 -1.57 36.09 -30.78
N VAL A 348 -2.01 35.58 -29.62
CA VAL A 348 -2.70 36.36 -28.58
C VAL A 348 -1.65 36.80 -27.53
N PRO A 349 -1.28 38.09 -27.44
CA PRO A 349 -0.27 38.55 -26.52
C PRO A 349 -0.89 38.73 -25.13
N GLY A 350 -0.55 37.86 -24.18
CA GLY A 350 -1.04 38.06 -22.81
C GLY A 350 -0.92 36.89 -21.84
N THR A 351 0.11 36.05 -21.91
CA THR A 351 0.49 35.21 -20.75
C THR A 351 1.98 34.87 -20.81
N VAL A 352 2.64 35.17 -19.69
CA VAL A 352 4.07 35.10 -19.42
C VAL A 352 4.67 33.73 -19.75
N GLN A 353 5.79 33.72 -20.48
CA GLN A 353 6.61 32.51 -20.70
C GLN A 353 7.40 32.18 -19.42
N PRO A 354 7.39 30.94 -18.92
CA PRO A 354 8.50 30.41 -18.15
C PRO A 354 9.51 29.77 -19.12
N SER A 355 10.66 30.45 -19.23
CA SER A 355 12.02 29.94 -19.41
C SER A 355 12.21 28.66 -20.23
N GLN A 356 12.64 28.83 -21.48
CA GLN A 356 13.51 27.85 -22.13
C GLN A 356 14.85 27.79 -21.38
N ASN A 357 15.10 26.70 -20.66
CA ASN A 357 16.42 26.12 -20.51
C ASN A 357 16.24 24.68 -20.06
N TYR A 358 16.52 23.73 -20.96
CA TYR A 358 17.14 22.42 -20.72
C TYR A 358 17.18 21.70 -22.06
N LEU A 359 18.27 21.96 -22.79
CA LEU A 359 18.82 21.07 -23.80
C LEU A 359 20.27 20.85 -23.34
N LEU A 360 20.49 19.73 -22.66
CA LEU A 360 21.56 18.75 -22.90
C LEU A 360 21.22 17.49 -22.12
#